data_AF-A6TT72-F1
#
_entry.id   AF-A6TT72-F1
#
_cell.length_a   1.000
_cell.length_b   1.000
_cell.length_c   1.000
_cell.angle_alpha   90.00
_cell.angle_beta   90.00
_cell.angle_gamma   90.00
#
_symmetry.space_group_name_H-M   'P 1'
#
loop_
_entity.id
_entity.type
_entity.pdbx_description
1 polymer ?
#
loop_
_entity_poly.entity_id
_entity_poly.type
_entity_poly.pdbx_seq_one_letter_code
_entity_poly.pdbx_strand_id
1 'polypeptide(L)' 'MLIGGDTVKNEVIKCPNCHDTTIGKISKATYFCSNCCSEIVYRKDEVYVYKHNEDGRMIDNLKLRGFEY' A
#
# COMPACT_ATOMS: atom_id res chain seq x y z
N MET A 1 11.92 -16.86 33.88
CA MET A 1 12.60 -15.65 33.40
C MET A 1 13.53 -16.04 32.26
N LEU A 2 13.06 -15.91 31.02
CA LEU A 2 13.85 -15.52 29.85
C LEU A 2 12.84 -14.80 28.93
N ILE A 3 13.11 -13.53 28.73
CA ILE A 3 12.40 -12.60 27.84
C ILE A 3 13.10 -12.68 26.49
N GLY A 4 12.32 -12.70 25.41
CA GLY A 4 12.79 -12.54 24.03
C GLY A 4 11.57 -12.66 23.13
N GLY A 5 10.87 -11.59 22.76
CA GLY A 5 11.40 -10.30 22.34
C GLY A 5 11.32 -10.25 20.82
N ASP A 6 10.16 -9.83 20.33
CA ASP A 6 9.97 -9.08 19.09
C ASP A 6 10.46 -9.73 17.78
N THR A 7 9.65 -10.62 17.20
CA THR A 7 9.70 -10.84 15.74
C THR A 7 9.24 -9.55 15.08
N VAL A 8 10.19 -8.67 14.77
CA VAL A 8 10.02 -7.47 13.95
C VAL A 8 9.47 -7.89 12.59
N LYS A 9 8.15 -7.95 12.45
CA LYS A 9 7.47 -7.85 11.15
C LYS A 9 7.54 -6.39 10.70
N ASN A 10 8.74 -5.90 10.42
CA ASN A 10 8.89 -4.69 9.63
C ASN A 10 8.82 -5.10 8.16
N GLU A 11 7.63 -5.56 7.75
CA GLU A 11 7.26 -5.56 6.34
C GLU A 11 7.25 -4.09 5.93
N VAL A 12 8.36 -3.63 5.35
CA VAL A 12 8.42 -2.32 4.72
C VAL A 12 7.42 -2.39 3.58
N ILE A 13 6.20 -1.88 3.83
CA ILE A 13 5.17 -1.78 2.80
C ILE A 13 5.77 -0.85 1.75
N LYS A 14 6.01 -1.39 0.55
CA LYS A 14 6.47 -0.64 -0.62
C LYS A 14 5.30 -0.38 -1.54
N CYS A 15 5.28 0.79 -2.16
CA CYS A 15 4.20 1.14 -3.07
C CYS A 15 4.25 0.16 -4.25
N PRO A 16 3.17 -0.57 -4.58
CA PRO A 16 3.18 -1.50 -5.70
C PRO A 16 3.29 -0.80 -7.07
N ASN A 17 3.17 0.53 -7.12
CA ASN A 17 3.32 1.33 -8.34
C ASN A 17 4.74 1.90 -8.53
N CYS A 18 5.32 2.53 -7.50
CA CYS A 18 6.64 3.18 -7.61
C CYS A 18 7.73 2.56 -6.72
N HIS A 19 7.42 1.53 -5.94
CA HIS A 19 8.30 0.82 -5.00
C HIS A 19 8.86 1.67 -3.84
N ASP A 20 8.37 2.89 -3.67
CA ASP A 20 8.74 3.78 -2.58
C ASP A 20 8.22 3.30 -1.23
N THR A 21 8.92 3.63 -0.16
CA THR A 21 8.57 3.28 1.23
C THR A 21 7.72 4.36 1.93
N THR A 22 7.52 5.51 1.28
CA THR A 22 6.71 6.64 1.78
C THR A 22 5.22 6.40 1.55
N ILE A 23 4.70 5.36 2.19
CA ILE A 23 3.27 5.04 2.16
C ILE A 23 2.64 5.31 3.52
N GLY A 24 1.60 6.13 3.54
CA GLY A 24 0.77 6.38 4.71
C GLY A 24 -0.46 5.48 4.72
N LYS A 25 -0.93 5.08 5.91
CA LYS A 25 -2.20 4.37 6.07
C LYS A 25 -3.34 5.40 6.19
N ILE A 26 -4.33 5.31 5.30
CA ILE A 26 -5.55 6.13 5.35
C ILE A 26 -6.65 5.42 6.14
N SER A 27 -6.78 4.11 5.96
CA SER A 27 -7.84 3.30 6.57
C SER A 27 -7.37 1.87 6.82
N LYS A 28 -8.24 1.02 7.37
CA LYS A 28 -7.89 -0.37 7.75
C LYS A 28 -7.19 -1.16 6.63
N ALA A 29 -7.63 -0.97 5.39
CA ALA A 29 -7.12 -1.67 4.21
C ALA A 29 -6.69 -0.71 3.07
N THR A 30 -6.62 0.59 3.35
CA THR A 30 -6.30 1.62 2.34
C THR A 30 -5.06 2.39 2.75
N TYR A 31 -4.16 2.58 1.81
CA TYR A 31 -2.89 3.27 1.95
C TYR A 31 -2.74 4.29 0.84
N PHE A 32 -1.88 5.29 1.03
CA PHE A 32 -1.59 6.30 0.03
C PHE A 32 -0.11 6.57 -0.04
N CYS A 33 0.42 6.55 -1.26
CA CYS A 33 1.81 6.86 -1.53
C CYS A 33 1.94 8.33 -1.89
N SER A 34 2.63 9.09 -1.04
CA SER A 34 2.87 10.52 -1.26
C SER A 34 3.84 10.80 -2.40
N ASN A 35 4.68 9.83 -2.78
CA ASN A 35 5.64 9.98 -3.87
C ASN A 35 5.00 9.94 -5.27
N CYS A 36 4.02 9.05 -5.48
CA CYS A 36 3.38 8.88 -6.81
C CYS A 36 1.86 9.14 -6.79
N CYS A 37 1.38 9.84 -5.75
CA CYS A 37 -0.02 10.22 -5.57
C CYS A 37 -1.00 9.06 -5.79
N SER A 38 -0.65 7.86 -5.31
CA SER A 38 -1.42 6.65 -5.58
C SER A 38 -2.10 6.12 -4.32
N GLU A 39 -3.41 5.94 -4.38
CA GLU A 39 -4.20 5.24 -3.36
C GLU A 39 -4.15 3.72 -3.62
N ILE A 40 -3.83 2.95 -2.60
CA ILE A 40 -3.68 1.49 -2.65
C ILE A 40 -4.72 0.89 -1.73
N VAL A 41 -5.66 0.12 -2.28
CA VAL A 41 -6.73 -0.55 -1.54
C VAL A 41 -6.52 -2.04 -1.60
N TYR A 42 -6.24 -2.64 -0.46
CA TYR A 42 -6.16 -4.09 -0.30
C TYR A 42 -7.56 -4.64 -0.04
N ARG A 43 -8.03 -5.50 -0.94
CA ARG A 43 -9.19 -6.38 -0.74
C ARG A 43 -8.66 -7.81 -0.75
N LYS A 44 -9.34 -8.73 -0.06
CA LYS A 44 -8.91 -10.11 0.22
C LYS A 44 -7.87 -10.69 -0.77
N ASP A 45 -8.23 -10.79 -2.04
CA ASP A 45 -7.39 -11.38 -3.10
C ASP A 45 -7.01 -10.38 -4.22
N GLU A 46 -7.33 -9.10 -4.02
CA GLU A 46 -7.26 -8.07 -5.06
C GLU A 46 -6.68 -6.76 -4.49
N VAL A 47 -5.64 -6.25 -5.14
CA VAL A 47 -5.07 -4.94 -4.82
C VAL A 47 -5.47 -3.95 -5.91
N TYR A 48 -6.10 -2.86 -5.49
CA TYR A 48 -6.47 -1.76 -6.37
C TYR A 48 -5.49 -0.62 -6.15
N VAL A 49 -5.00 -0.04 -7.24
CA VAL A 49 -4.13 1.14 -7.20
C VAL A 49 -4.78 2.23 -8.03
N TYR A 50 -5.21 3.31 -7.40
CA TYR A 50 -5.79 4.48 -8.04
C TYR A 50 -4.72 5.57 -8.09
N LYS A 51 -4.28 5.96 -9.30
CA LYS A 51 -3.33 7.05 -9.45
C LYS A 51 -4.08 8.36 -9.55
N HIS A 52 -3.64 9.33 -8.77
CA HIS A 52 -4.14 10.69 -8.82
C HIS A 52 -3.06 11.59 -9.44
N ASN A 53 -3.49 12.64 -10.12
CA ASN A 53 -2.60 13.77 -10.39
C ASN A 53 -2.45 14.64 -9.13
N GLU A 54 -1.62 15.69 -9.22
CA GLU A 54 -1.36 16.62 -8.12
C GLU A 54 -2.62 17.40 -7.67
N ASP A 55 -3.61 17.56 -8.55
CA ASP A 55 -4.92 18.17 -8.26
C ASP A 55 -5.89 17.18 -7.57
N GLY A 56 -5.45 15.94 -7.31
CA GLY A 56 -6.25 14.90 -6.65
C GLY A 56 -7.22 14.17 -7.57
N ARG A 57 -7.26 14.49 -8.87
CA ARG A 57 -8.10 13.78 -9.85
C ARG A 57 -7.49 12.44 -10.20
N MET A 58 -8.32 11.40 -10.21
CA MET A 58 -7.91 10.08 -10.65
C MET A 58 -7.59 10.11 -12.15
N ILE A 59 -6.38 9.69 -12.51
CA ILE A 59 -5.90 9.64 -13.90
C ILE A 59 -5.73 8.21 -14.41
N ASP A 60 -5.62 7.23 -13.51
CA ASP A 60 -5.42 5.83 -13.87
C ASP A 60 -5.90 4.91 -12.74
N ASN A 61 -6.25 3.67 -13.07
CA ASN A 61 -6.53 2.64 -12.08
C ASN A 61 -5.98 1.28 -12.53
N LEU A 62 -5.26 0.62 -11.62
CA LEU A 62 -4.70 -0.71 -11.84
C LEU A 62 -5.31 -1.69 -10.85
N LYS A 63 -5.68 -2.87 -11.35
CA LYS A 63 -6.13 -3.99 -10.54
C LYS A 63 -5.09 -5.11 -10.62
N LEU A 64 -4.47 -5.42 -9.49
CA LEU A 64 -3.57 -6.55 -9.33
C LEU A 64 -4.37 -7.72 -8.74
N ARG A 65 -4.37 -8.87 -9.42
CA ARG A 65 -4.99 -10.12 -8.96
C ARG A 65 -3.89 -11.14 -8.69
N GLY A 66 -4.02 -11.93 -7.63
CA GLY A 66 -3.12 -13.07 -7.36
C GLY A 66 -2.23 -12.94 -6.12
N PHE A 67 -2.67 -12.22 -5.08
CA PHE A 67 -2.03 -12.33 -3.77
C PHE A 67 -2.74 -13.42 -2.97
N GLU A 68 -2.33 -14.68 -3.16
CA GLU A 68 -2.70 -15.76 -2.24
C GLU A 68 -2.00 -15.52 -0.90
N TYR A 69 -2.77 -15.36 0.17
CA TYR A 69 -2.29 -15.06 1.54
C TYR A 69 -1.91 -16.32 2.32
#